data_AF-A0A7S1IKP6-F1
#
_entry.id   AF-A0A7S1IKP6-F1
#
_cell.length_a   1.000
_cell.length_b   1.000
_cell.length_c   1.000
_cell.angle_alpha   90.00
_cell.angle_beta   90.00
_cell.angle_gamma   90.00
#
_symmetry.space_group_name_H-M   'P 1'
#
loop_
_entity.id
_entity.type
_entity.pdbx_description
1 polymer ?
#
loop_
_entity_poly.entity_id
_entity_poly.type
_entity_poly.pdbx_seq_one_letter_code
_entity_poly.pdbx_strand_id
1 'polypeptide(L)'
;MIDGVPIPPTEEFRSLGVGIRLTEAAGTGPLLSKRIRRAGELLSRAHGVQGGRSRKAEAVATLVLATGLFGSEVADVSAADLRALETKVLNSIWGPCRGGRAKEVVFSVLEKGHRVSPIMKVRYMQIGWLARAARRPGSLQTIIQAVWEASKGRPRPVGPVGRAFRTVTNLGWKATDGWWKWQLPDDPEPLDMVSEPMSRLMHRVREALRGQQLRQLELRRPRQFEGMQGEVLKDVLNKQLSKYPDGVERTLILGAIAGATWTADKAHRRGLRTTAHCPYCECGMDEDEDHLYWKCSAWQVVRDPMVVQLVRYAKEIPWLSENPEEWPPCLRLSCLPPAHAFKGVGDEIVQQFVSAQLTMFCRVLRMRMGRERVKECLFDKLGSGHKSYPFEELYGPKPRAEDQPVFEVELLPPSKWKWEPAFQVALIDWLRELQWMPGKSSVTFIELALDFEAHSGKAMPAAPSAELESIVLSLHERARVLRTALAVLQKNLKSGTLVPGTMTLKARSLVPLGAGPLAGLTSRPYFTRRSDMLQQLRSLAEYSEQRWTSKIRAGVSFNVGTSTQQRPAEGARERRSRLHAADNWNM
;
A
#
# COMPACT_ATOMS: atom_id res chain seq x y z
N MET A 1 21.63 -14.65 -34.26
CA MET A 1 22.04 -13.74 -35.34
C MET A 1 20.78 -13.05 -35.85
N ILE A 2 20.86 -11.75 -36.13
CA ILE A 2 19.85 -11.04 -36.93
C ILE A 2 20.60 -10.70 -38.23
N ASP A 3 20.07 -11.13 -39.37
CA ASP A 3 20.70 -10.94 -40.69
C ASP A 3 22.13 -11.50 -40.81
N GLY A 4 22.42 -12.64 -40.19
CA GLY A 4 23.74 -13.27 -40.26
C GLY A 4 24.84 -12.60 -39.43
N VAL A 5 24.53 -11.50 -38.73
CA VAL A 5 25.48 -10.84 -37.83
C VAL A 5 25.34 -11.40 -36.40
N PRO A 6 26.43 -11.87 -35.76
CA PRO A 6 26.42 -12.21 -34.35
C PRO A 6 26.15 -10.94 -33.54
N ILE A 7 25.06 -10.95 -32.77
CA ILE A 7 24.76 -9.85 -31.84
C ILE A 7 25.84 -9.91 -30.75
N PRO A 8 26.67 -8.86 -30.56
CA PRO A 8 27.67 -8.87 -29.52
C PRO A 8 26.98 -9.10 -28.17
N PRO A 9 27.50 -10.00 -27.30
CA PRO A 9 26.90 -10.25 -26.01
C PRO A 9 26.96 -8.96 -25.18
N THR A 10 25.80 -8.32 -25.05
CA THR A 10 25.65 -7.16 -24.16
C THR A 10 25.28 -7.67 -22.79
N GLU A 11 26.11 -7.40 -21.79
CA GLU A 11 25.85 -7.82 -20.41
C GLU A 11 24.57 -7.17 -19.84
N GLU A 12 24.29 -5.95 -20.27
CA GLU A 12 23.11 -5.17 -19.92
C GLU A 12 22.66 -4.33 -21.12
N PHE A 13 21.35 -4.25 -21.36
CA PHE A 13 20.78 -3.29 -22.30
C PHE A 13 19.63 -2.51 -21.66
N ARG A 14 19.34 -1.32 -22.18
CA ARG A 14 18.24 -0.48 -21.71
C ARG A 14 17.05 -0.59 -22.64
N SER A 15 15.88 -0.87 -22.09
CA SER A 15 14.61 -0.84 -22.81
C SER A 15 13.57 -0.08 -22.00
N LEU A 16 12.98 0.98 -22.57
CA LEU A 16 11.99 1.83 -21.92
C LEU A 16 12.41 2.35 -20.53
N GLY A 17 13.71 2.64 -20.37
CA GLY A 17 14.28 3.09 -19.10
C GLY A 17 14.42 1.99 -18.03
N VAL A 18 14.39 0.71 -18.42
CA VAL A 18 14.68 -0.45 -17.59
C VAL A 18 16.01 -1.06 -18.03
N GLY A 19 16.95 -1.24 -17.11
CA GLY A 19 18.19 -1.98 -17.37
C GLY A 19 17.94 -3.47 -17.24
N ILE A 20 18.07 -4.21 -18.33
CA ILE A 20 17.89 -5.66 -18.39
C ILE A 20 19.28 -6.29 -18.45
N ARG A 21 19.65 -6.97 -17.36
CA ARG A 21 20.87 -7.77 -17.29
C ARG A 21 20.63 -9.14 -17.89
N LEU A 22 21.54 -9.54 -18.77
CA LEU A 22 21.61 -10.85 -19.40
C LEU A 22 22.65 -11.76 -18.72
N THR A 23 23.45 -11.23 -17.81
CA THR A 23 24.42 -12.00 -17.02
C THR A 23 23.76 -12.75 -15.86
N GLU A 24 24.44 -13.79 -15.38
CA GLU A 24 24.08 -14.54 -14.16
C GLU A 24 24.36 -13.75 -12.86
N ALA A 25 24.90 -12.53 -12.97
CA ALA A 25 25.24 -11.69 -11.85
C ALA A 25 23.99 -11.40 -11.00
N ALA A 26 23.93 -12.02 -9.83
CA ALA A 26 22.84 -11.84 -8.90
C ALA A 26 22.77 -10.36 -8.47
N GLY A 27 21.56 -9.79 -8.49
CA GLY A 27 21.29 -8.55 -7.78
C GLY A 27 20.56 -7.49 -8.59
N THR A 28 20.17 -6.44 -7.88
CA THR A 28 19.34 -5.38 -8.44
C THR A 28 20.17 -4.46 -9.33
N GLY A 29 19.74 -4.30 -10.59
CA GLY A 29 20.36 -3.35 -11.51
C GLY A 29 20.36 -1.90 -10.99
N PRO A 30 21.31 -1.03 -11.38
CA PRO A 30 21.50 0.28 -10.74
C PRO A 30 20.26 1.19 -10.86
N LEU A 31 19.58 1.14 -12.01
CA LEU A 31 18.35 1.89 -12.25
C LEU A 31 17.20 1.43 -11.34
N LEU A 32 17.02 0.12 -11.19
CA LEU A 32 15.96 -0.43 -10.34
C LEU A 32 16.27 -0.24 -8.86
N SER A 33 17.54 -0.35 -8.47
CA SER A 33 18.02 -0.02 -7.12
C SER A 33 17.70 1.43 -6.76
N LYS A 34 17.96 2.38 -7.67
CA LYS A 34 17.58 3.79 -7.51
C LYS A 34 16.07 3.96 -7.33
N ARG A 35 15.24 3.21 -8.06
CA ARG A 35 13.77 3.24 -7.92
C ARG A 35 13.30 2.66 -6.59
N ILE A 36 13.84 1.53 -6.16
CA ILE A 36 13.52 0.91 -4.87
C ILE A 36 13.91 1.83 -3.71
N ARG A 37 15.09 2.45 -3.77
CA ARG A 37 15.49 3.48 -2.80
C ARG A 37 14.49 4.64 -2.77
N ARG A 38 14.09 5.14 -3.94
CA ARG A 38 13.08 6.19 -4.05
C ARG A 38 11.73 5.77 -3.48
N ALA A 39 11.29 4.53 -3.69
CA ALA A 39 10.08 4.00 -3.06
C ALA A 39 10.21 3.97 -1.53
N GLY A 40 11.38 3.60 -1.00
CA GLY A 40 11.69 3.70 0.42
C GLY A 40 11.54 5.13 0.97
N GLU A 41 12.01 6.13 0.23
CA GLU A 41 11.81 7.55 0.59
C GLU A 41 10.34 7.94 0.55
N LEU A 42 9.57 7.47 -0.45
CA LEU A 42 8.14 7.78 -0.55
C LEU A 42 7.32 7.13 0.58
N LEU A 43 7.75 5.98 1.12
CA LEU A 43 7.10 5.33 2.25
C LEU A 43 7.12 6.20 3.52
N SER A 44 8.17 7.01 3.72
CA SER A 44 8.18 7.99 4.82
C SER A 44 6.99 8.96 4.75
N ARG A 45 6.51 9.26 3.53
CA ARG A 45 5.35 10.12 3.28
C ARG A 45 4.03 9.37 3.40
N ALA A 46 4.03 8.07 3.14
CA ALA A 46 2.84 7.22 3.29
C ALA A 46 2.36 7.12 4.75
N HIS A 47 3.26 7.33 5.72
CA HIS A 47 2.86 7.47 7.13
C HIS A 47 1.85 8.60 7.35
N GLY A 48 1.96 9.67 6.55
CA GLY A 48 1.04 10.80 6.57
C GLY A 48 -0.16 10.70 5.65
N VAL A 49 -0.52 9.49 5.22
CA VAL A 49 -1.83 9.24 4.61
C VAL A 49 -2.87 9.06 5.72
N GLN A 50 -3.87 9.95 5.77
CA GLN A 50 -5.00 9.83 6.69
C GLN A 50 -5.87 8.66 6.29
N GLY A 51 -6.56 8.13 7.30
CA GLY A 51 -7.51 7.04 7.15
C GLY A 51 -6.93 5.72 7.64
N GLY A 52 -7.79 4.71 7.60
CA GLY A 52 -7.43 3.36 8.01
C GLY A 52 -6.36 2.73 7.11
N ARG A 53 -5.90 1.55 7.52
CA ARG A 53 -4.89 0.74 6.81
C ARG A 53 -5.19 0.55 5.33
N SER A 54 -6.45 0.32 4.96
CA SER A 54 -6.85 0.12 3.56
C SER A 54 -6.49 1.31 2.66
N ARG A 55 -6.62 2.54 3.15
CA ARG A 55 -6.26 3.74 2.39
C ARG A 55 -4.75 3.92 2.28
N LYS A 56 -4.01 3.60 3.35
CA LYS A 56 -2.54 3.55 3.33
C LYS A 56 -2.04 2.49 2.35
N ALA A 57 -2.64 1.30 2.37
CA ALA A 57 -2.35 0.20 1.46
C ALA A 57 -2.58 0.61 -0.01
N GLU A 58 -3.69 1.29 -0.29
CA GLU A 58 -3.98 1.80 -1.63
C GLU A 58 -2.94 2.84 -2.09
N ALA A 59 -2.59 3.81 -1.24
CA ALA A 59 -1.57 4.81 -1.55
C ALA A 59 -0.19 4.18 -1.78
N VAL A 60 0.18 3.16 -0.99
CA VAL A 60 1.41 2.39 -1.20
C VAL A 60 1.37 1.63 -2.53
N ALA A 61 0.25 0.98 -2.85
CA ALA A 61 0.11 0.23 -4.09
C ALA A 61 0.24 1.12 -5.34
N THR A 62 -0.42 2.27 -5.34
CA THR A 62 -0.56 3.16 -6.51
C THR A 62 0.60 4.15 -6.67
N LEU A 63 1.17 4.68 -5.59
CA LEU A 63 2.21 5.71 -5.66
C LEU A 63 3.61 5.13 -5.42
N VAL A 64 3.76 4.35 -4.35
CA VAL A 64 5.07 3.88 -3.91
C VAL A 64 5.54 2.73 -4.78
N LEU A 65 4.77 1.65 -4.83
CA LEU A 65 5.21 0.42 -5.49
C LEU A 65 5.11 0.51 -7.01
N ALA A 66 4.20 1.30 -7.56
CA ALA A 66 4.20 1.60 -8.99
C ALA A 66 5.52 2.28 -9.41
N THR A 67 6.02 3.21 -8.59
CA THR A 67 7.31 3.87 -8.84
C THR A 67 8.51 2.94 -8.60
N GLY A 68 8.49 2.21 -7.48
CA GLY A 68 9.63 1.43 -7.03
C GLY A 68 9.92 0.16 -7.84
N LEU A 69 8.87 -0.45 -8.38
CA LEU A 69 8.96 -1.77 -9.02
C LEU A 69 8.69 -1.73 -10.53
N PHE A 70 8.64 -0.54 -11.14
CA PHE A 70 8.51 -0.42 -12.60
C PHE A 70 9.68 -1.13 -13.31
N GLY A 71 9.36 -2.09 -14.18
CA GLY A 71 10.32 -2.90 -14.93
C GLY A 71 10.78 -4.18 -14.23
N SER A 72 10.34 -4.46 -12.99
CA SER A 72 10.72 -5.68 -12.26
C SER A 72 10.09 -6.97 -12.80
N GLU A 73 9.15 -6.86 -13.74
CA GLU A 73 8.66 -7.99 -14.53
C GLU A 73 9.73 -8.56 -15.47
N VAL A 74 10.69 -7.74 -15.91
CA VAL A 74 11.73 -8.12 -16.87
C VAL A 74 13.14 -7.92 -16.34
N ALA A 75 13.37 -7.13 -15.29
CA ALA A 75 14.67 -6.91 -14.67
C ALA A 75 14.84 -7.71 -13.36
N ASP A 76 16.10 -8.02 -13.00
CA ASP A 76 16.39 -8.72 -11.76
C ASP A 76 16.29 -7.80 -10.53
N VAL A 77 15.77 -8.35 -9.43
CA VAL A 77 15.68 -7.68 -8.13
C VAL A 77 16.18 -8.63 -7.07
N SER A 78 17.18 -8.20 -6.31
CA SER A 78 17.71 -9.00 -5.22
C SER A 78 16.62 -9.31 -4.19
N ALA A 79 16.63 -10.54 -3.68
CA ALA A 79 15.70 -10.92 -2.62
C ALA A 79 15.90 -10.08 -1.34
N ALA A 80 17.12 -9.58 -1.10
CA ALA A 80 17.43 -8.69 0.01
C ALA A 80 16.71 -7.33 -0.15
N ASP A 81 16.76 -6.72 -1.33
CA ASP A 81 16.10 -5.43 -1.59
C ASP A 81 14.57 -5.56 -1.51
N LEU A 82 14.00 -6.65 -2.04
CA LEU A 82 12.57 -6.90 -1.93
C LEU A 82 12.13 -7.09 -0.48
N ARG A 83 12.87 -7.85 0.33
CA ARG A 83 12.59 -8.00 1.77
C ARG A 83 12.72 -6.68 2.53
N ALA A 84 13.75 -5.89 2.24
CA ALA A 84 13.94 -4.59 2.87
C ALA A 84 12.79 -3.63 2.53
N LEU A 85 12.37 -3.57 1.26
CA LEU A 85 11.22 -2.76 0.84
C LEU A 85 9.92 -3.30 1.46
N GLU A 86 9.74 -4.61 1.53
CA GLU A 86 8.54 -5.24 2.10
C GLU A 86 8.37 -4.91 3.59
N THR A 87 9.44 -4.96 4.37
CA THR A 87 9.44 -4.53 5.78
C THR A 87 9.06 -3.05 5.92
N LYS A 88 9.57 -2.18 5.04
CA LYS A 88 9.19 -0.75 5.03
C LYS A 88 7.71 -0.57 4.69
N VAL A 89 7.21 -1.26 3.67
CA VAL A 89 5.78 -1.23 3.30
C VAL A 89 4.92 -1.69 4.47
N LEU A 90 5.28 -2.80 5.09
CA LEU A 90 4.58 -3.35 6.24
C LEU A 90 4.56 -2.34 7.39
N ASN A 91 5.67 -1.65 7.70
CA ASN A 91 5.72 -0.62 8.73
C ASN A 91 4.91 0.62 8.37
N SER A 92 4.86 1.02 7.10
CA SER A 92 4.07 2.18 6.67
C SER A 92 2.58 1.94 6.71
N ILE A 93 2.11 0.74 6.37
CA ILE A 93 0.69 0.40 6.42
C ILE A 93 0.28 0.11 7.87
N TRP A 94 1.03 -0.74 8.59
CA TRP A 94 0.62 -1.30 9.88
C TRP A 94 1.25 -0.65 11.12
N GLY A 95 2.19 0.28 10.94
CA GLY A 95 2.97 0.87 12.02
C GLY A 95 4.17 -0.01 12.44
N PRO A 96 5.21 0.57 13.03
CA PRO A 96 6.41 -0.18 13.43
C PRO A 96 6.21 -1.02 14.70
N CYS A 97 5.27 -0.64 15.58
CA CYS A 97 5.22 -1.09 16.98
C CYS A 97 4.73 -2.53 17.22
N ARG A 98 4.49 -3.29 16.14
CA ARG A 98 4.01 -4.68 16.21
C ARG A 98 5.07 -5.65 15.71
N GLY A 99 6.22 -5.70 16.38
CA GLY A 99 7.39 -6.47 15.96
C GLY A 99 7.21 -7.99 15.93
N GLY A 100 6.06 -8.54 16.34
CA GLY A 100 5.75 -9.97 16.30
C GLY A 100 4.83 -10.40 15.14
N ARG A 101 4.36 -9.46 14.31
CA ARG A 101 3.36 -9.75 13.27
C ARG A 101 3.94 -10.59 12.13
N ALA A 102 3.19 -11.59 11.68
CA ALA A 102 3.48 -12.37 10.50
C ALA A 102 3.10 -11.58 9.24
N LYS A 103 4.11 -11.18 8.47
CA LYS A 103 3.91 -10.42 7.21
C LYS A 103 3.11 -11.21 6.17
N GLU A 104 3.23 -12.54 6.21
CA GLU A 104 2.56 -13.47 5.33
C GLU A 104 1.04 -13.44 5.56
N VAL A 105 0.59 -13.40 6.82
CA VAL A 105 -0.83 -13.19 7.14
C VAL A 105 -1.29 -11.81 6.70
N VAL A 106 -0.50 -10.77 7.00
CA VAL A 106 -0.85 -9.40 6.64
C VAL A 106 -1.07 -9.27 5.12
N PHE A 107 -0.13 -9.75 4.31
CA PHE A 107 -0.22 -9.61 2.85
C PHE A 107 -1.09 -10.67 2.17
N SER A 108 -1.28 -11.84 2.76
CA SER A 108 -2.08 -12.89 2.13
C SER A 108 -3.55 -12.83 2.51
N VAL A 109 -3.86 -12.47 3.77
CA VAL A 109 -5.21 -12.56 4.33
C VAL A 109 -5.83 -11.16 4.49
N LEU A 110 -5.08 -10.22 5.05
CA LEU A 110 -5.62 -8.94 5.53
C LEU A 110 -5.48 -7.80 4.51
N GLU A 111 -4.54 -7.92 3.58
CA GLU A 111 -4.28 -6.97 2.51
C GLU A 111 -4.24 -7.67 1.15
N LYS A 112 -4.30 -6.88 0.08
CA LYS A 112 -4.14 -7.38 -1.30
C LYS A 112 -2.65 -7.56 -1.61
N GLY A 113 -2.02 -8.63 -1.14
CA GLY A 113 -0.57 -8.87 -1.23
C GLY A 113 0.05 -8.66 -2.62
N HIS A 114 -0.60 -9.14 -3.68
CA HIS A 114 -0.17 -8.88 -5.07
C HIS A 114 -0.06 -7.38 -5.45
N ARG A 115 -0.69 -6.48 -4.69
CA ARG A 115 -0.60 -5.02 -4.87
C ARG A 115 0.39 -4.37 -3.91
N VAL A 116 0.53 -4.88 -2.68
CA VAL A 116 1.27 -4.22 -1.58
C VAL A 116 2.50 -4.96 -1.06
N SER A 117 2.62 -6.28 -1.23
CA SER A 117 3.88 -6.98 -0.96
C SER A 117 4.80 -6.84 -2.18
N PRO A 118 6.00 -6.26 -2.04
CA PRO A 118 6.98 -6.21 -3.13
C PRO A 118 7.29 -7.59 -3.71
N ILE A 119 7.42 -8.61 -2.86
CA ILE A 119 7.75 -9.98 -3.30
C ILE A 119 6.60 -10.56 -4.13
N MET A 120 5.37 -10.51 -3.62
CA MET A 120 4.21 -11.03 -4.35
C MET A 120 3.94 -10.23 -5.62
N LYS A 121 4.10 -8.90 -5.59
CA LYS A 121 3.87 -8.02 -6.74
C LYS A 121 4.84 -8.31 -7.88
N VAL A 122 6.14 -8.47 -7.60
CA VAL A 122 7.12 -8.84 -8.63
C VAL A 122 6.76 -10.18 -9.28
N ARG A 123 6.47 -11.21 -8.47
CA ARG A 123 6.07 -12.54 -8.98
C ARG A 123 4.78 -12.49 -9.80
N TYR A 124 3.79 -11.74 -9.32
CA TYR A 124 2.52 -11.51 -10.03
C TYR A 124 2.76 -10.83 -11.39
N MET A 125 3.63 -9.82 -11.46
CA MET A 125 3.95 -9.14 -12.72
C MET A 125 4.74 -10.02 -13.69
N GLN A 126 5.66 -10.85 -13.19
CA GLN A 126 6.43 -11.81 -14.00
C GLN A 126 5.52 -12.88 -14.64
N ILE A 127 4.62 -13.48 -13.86
CA ILE A 127 3.66 -14.46 -14.40
C ILE A 127 2.67 -13.78 -15.36
N GLY A 128 2.20 -12.58 -15.02
CA GLY A 128 1.34 -11.81 -15.91
C GLY A 128 2.02 -11.41 -17.21
N TRP A 129 3.33 -11.16 -17.20
CA TRP A 129 4.12 -10.93 -18.41
C TRP A 129 4.19 -12.19 -19.27
N LEU A 130 4.46 -13.35 -18.66
CA LEU A 130 4.49 -14.64 -19.36
C LEU A 130 3.13 -14.97 -20.00
N ALA A 131 2.03 -14.77 -19.27
CA ALA A 131 0.68 -14.99 -19.78
C ALA A 131 0.32 -14.04 -20.94
N ARG A 132 0.77 -12.77 -20.89
CA ARG A 132 0.60 -11.83 -22.02
C ARG A 132 1.42 -12.25 -23.24
N ALA A 133 2.62 -12.77 -23.04
CA ALA A 133 3.45 -13.27 -24.12
C ALA A 133 2.85 -14.51 -24.77
N ALA A 134 2.21 -15.40 -23.99
CA ALA A 134 1.54 -16.59 -24.52
C ALA A 134 0.36 -16.26 -25.44
N ARG A 135 -0.31 -15.12 -25.22
CA ARG A 135 -1.52 -14.70 -25.98
C ARG A 135 -1.23 -13.80 -27.16
N ARG A 136 0.01 -13.37 -27.35
CA ARG A 136 0.41 -12.47 -28.43
C ARG A 136 1.29 -13.24 -29.39
N PRO A 137 0.74 -13.77 -30.49
CA PRO A 137 1.53 -14.38 -31.54
C PRO A 137 2.62 -13.42 -32.00
N GLY A 138 3.82 -13.95 -32.26
CA GLY A 138 4.94 -13.18 -32.79
C GLY A 138 6.30 -13.61 -32.25
N SER A 139 7.31 -12.82 -32.57
CA SER A 139 8.72 -13.14 -32.27
C SER A 139 8.99 -13.42 -30.79
N LEU A 140 8.31 -12.73 -29.87
CA LEU A 140 8.48 -12.97 -28.43
C LEU A 140 8.02 -14.38 -28.04
N GLN A 141 6.89 -14.85 -28.56
CA GLN A 141 6.38 -16.19 -28.28
C GLN A 141 7.35 -17.25 -28.83
N THR A 142 7.85 -17.06 -30.05
CA THR A 142 8.87 -17.93 -30.67
C THR A 142 10.16 -17.97 -29.86
N ILE A 143 10.62 -16.83 -29.36
CA ILE A 143 11.82 -16.75 -28.51
C ILE A 143 11.61 -17.51 -27.20
N ILE A 144 10.45 -17.33 -26.53
CA ILE A 144 10.15 -18.06 -25.29
C ILE A 144 10.10 -19.57 -25.56
N GLN A 145 9.45 -19.99 -26.66
CA GLN A 145 9.39 -21.39 -27.07
C GLN A 145 10.80 -21.95 -27.30
N ALA A 146 11.64 -21.25 -28.06
CA ALA A 146 13.02 -21.68 -28.32
C ALA A 146 13.84 -21.81 -27.03
N VAL A 147 13.69 -20.86 -26.08
CA VAL A 147 14.35 -20.93 -24.76
C VAL A 147 13.83 -22.13 -23.95
N TRP A 148 12.53 -22.39 -23.98
CA TRP A 148 11.91 -23.53 -23.31
C TRP A 148 12.42 -24.87 -23.85
N GLU A 149 12.43 -25.03 -25.17
CA GLU A 149 12.90 -26.24 -25.86
C GLU A 149 14.39 -26.47 -25.65
N ALA A 150 15.22 -25.44 -25.87
CA ALA A 150 16.67 -25.53 -25.71
C ALA A 150 17.08 -25.90 -24.27
N SER A 151 16.25 -25.56 -23.28
CA SER A 151 16.48 -25.88 -21.88
C SER A 151 15.75 -27.14 -21.40
N LYS A 152 15.11 -27.89 -22.30
CA LYS A 152 14.31 -29.08 -21.98
C LYS A 152 13.27 -28.82 -20.88
N GLY A 153 12.60 -27.67 -20.95
CA GLY A 153 11.62 -27.23 -19.97
C GLY A 153 12.19 -26.76 -18.63
N ARG A 154 13.50 -26.55 -18.53
CA ARG A 154 14.17 -26.02 -17.33
C ARG A 154 15.08 -24.82 -17.65
N PRO A 155 14.51 -23.69 -18.10
CA PRO A 155 15.29 -22.50 -18.40
C PRO A 155 16.16 -22.08 -17.22
N ARG A 156 17.40 -21.71 -17.50
CA ARG A 156 18.25 -21.05 -16.50
C ARG A 156 17.54 -19.79 -16.00
N PRO A 157 17.68 -19.40 -14.72
CA PRO A 157 16.97 -18.26 -14.14
C PRO A 157 17.53 -16.90 -14.58
N VAL A 158 17.93 -16.77 -15.84
CA VAL A 158 18.58 -15.61 -16.44
C VAL A 158 17.64 -14.94 -17.42
N GLY A 159 17.68 -13.61 -17.47
CA GLY A 159 16.79 -12.82 -18.32
C GLY A 159 15.32 -12.91 -17.91
N PRO A 160 14.43 -12.21 -18.64
CA PRO A 160 13.00 -12.15 -18.33
C PRO A 160 12.31 -13.53 -18.33
N VAL A 161 12.63 -14.34 -19.35
CA VAL A 161 12.04 -15.66 -19.58
C VAL A 161 12.39 -16.62 -18.43
N GLY A 162 13.68 -16.79 -18.16
CA GLY A 162 14.18 -17.66 -17.11
C GLY A 162 13.64 -17.29 -15.73
N ARG A 163 13.52 -16.00 -15.43
CA ARG A 163 12.96 -15.52 -14.15
C ARG A 163 11.47 -15.82 -14.01
N ALA A 164 10.69 -15.60 -15.07
CA ALA A 164 9.26 -15.93 -15.04
C ALA A 164 9.05 -17.43 -14.79
N PHE A 165 9.80 -18.30 -15.48
CA PHE A 165 9.75 -19.74 -15.26
C PHE A 165 10.21 -20.14 -13.86
N ARG A 166 11.31 -19.57 -13.36
CA ARG A 166 11.75 -19.80 -11.96
C ARG A 166 10.64 -19.46 -10.97
N THR A 167 9.92 -18.36 -11.18
CA THR A 167 8.81 -17.95 -10.31
C THR A 167 7.68 -18.98 -10.34
N VAL A 168 7.31 -19.49 -11.52
CA VAL A 168 6.30 -20.54 -11.69
C VAL A 168 6.75 -21.85 -11.03
N THR A 169 7.98 -22.31 -11.28
CA THR A 169 8.54 -23.53 -10.66
C THR A 169 8.64 -23.41 -9.15
N ASN A 170 9.03 -22.25 -8.61
CA ASN A 170 9.10 -22.02 -7.16
C ASN A 170 7.71 -22.09 -6.50
N LEU A 171 6.63 -21.87 -7.25
CA LEU A 171 5.26 -22.08 -6.76
C LEU A 171 4.86 -23.57 -6.75
N GLY A 172 5.75 -24.48 -7.16
CA GLY A 172 5.49 -25.91 -7.28
C GLY A 172 4.69 -26.28 -8.53
N TRP A 173 4.54 -25.37 -9.49
CA TRP A 173 3.77 -25.65 -10.70
C TRP A 173 4.56 -26.56 -11.63
N LYS A 174 3.87 -27.53 -12.24
CA LYS A 174 4.47 -28.49 -13.17
C LYS A 174 3.91 -28.25 -14.56
N ALA A 175 4.76 -28.10 -15.57
CA ALA A 175 4.30 -27.97 -16.95
C ALA A 175 3.60 -29.27 -17.39
N THR A 176 2.44 -29.16 -18.01
CA THR A 176 1.67 -30.30 -18.54
C THR A 176 1.70 -30.35 -20.06
N ASP A 177 1.73 -29.19 -20.70
CA ASP A 177 1.75 -29.05 -22.15
C ASP A 177 2.41 -27.71 -22.52
N GLY A 178 3.58 -27.81 -23.16
CA GLY A 178 4.42 -26.65 -23.45
C GLY A 178 4.76 -25.82 -22.21
N TRP A 179 5.06 -24.54 -22.44
CA TRP A 179 5.34 -23.59 -21.35
C TRP A 179 4.12 -22.77 -20.93
N TRP A 180 2.97 -22.97 -21.58
CA TRP A 180 1.75 -22.20 -21.36
C TRP A 180 0.68 -22.96 -20.55
N LYS A 181 0.77 -24.30 -20.38
CA LYS A 181 -0.11 -25.06 -19.47
C LYS A 181 0.62 -25.63 -18.26
N TRP A 182 0.04 -25.41 -17.08
CA TRP A 182 0.67 -25.72 -15.80
C TRP A 182 -0.31 -26.39 -14.82
N GLN A 183 0.08 -27.54 -14.28
CA GLN A 183 -0.56 -28.14 -13.12
C GLN A 183 -0.16 -27.39 -11.85
N LEU A 184 -1.15 -26.90 -11.11
CA LEU A 184 -0.97 -26.28 -9.80
C LEU A 184 -1.03 -27.35 -8.70
N PRO A 185 -0.33 -27.19 -7.57
CA PRO A 185 -0.34 -28.19 -6.48
C PRO A 185 -1.71 -28.46 -5.87
N ASP A 186 -2.52 -27.40 -5.73
CA ASP A 186 -3.76 -27.41 -4.93
C ASP A 186 -5.02 -27.31 -5.82
N ASP A 187 -4.87 -27.39 -7.14
CA ASP A 187 -5.96 -27.18 -8.10
C ASP A 187 -6.01 -28.37 -9.07
N PRO A 188 -7.14 -29.09 -9.18
CA PRO A 188 -7.23 -30.25 -10.07
C PRO A 188 -7.17 -29.85 -11.55
N GLU A 189 -7.62 -28.65 -11.92
CA GLU A 189 -7.61 -28.20 -13.31
C GLU A 189 -6.25 -27.57 -13.63
N PRO A 190 -5.60 -27.90 -14.76
CA PRO A 190 -4.41 -27.18 -15.18
C PRO A 190 -4.75 -25.71 -15.50
N LEU A 191 -3.80 -24.82 -15.24
CA LEU A 191 -3.85 -23.42 -15.64
C LEU A 191 -3.34 -23.28 -17.07
N ASP A 192 -4.16 -22.69 -17.94
CA ASP A 192 -3.82 -22.44 -19.34
C ASP A 192 -3.64 -20.94 -19.58
N MET A 193 -2.40 -20.54 -19.87
CA MET A 193 -2.04 -19.15 -20.11
C MET A 193 -2.65 -18.55 -21.38
N VAL A 194 -2.99 -19.38 -22.35
CA VAL A 194 -3.53 -18.95 -23.66
C VAL A 194 -5.04 -18.82 -23.59
N SER A 195 -5.74 -19.89 -23.18
CA SER A 195 -7.20 -19.99 -23.32
C SER A 195 -7.98 -19.38 -22.14
N GLU A 196 -7.43 -19.37 -20.93
CA GLU A 196 -8.16 -18.92 -19.75
C GLU A 196 -8.40 -17.39 -19.77
N PRO A 197 -9.58 -16.87 -19.36
CA PRO A 197 -9.76 -15.42 -19.21
C PRO A 197 -8.69 -14.81 -18.29
N MET A 198 -8.09 -13.68 -18.68
CA MET A 198 -6.97 -13.07 -17.94
C MET A 198 -7.35 -12.76 -16.47
N SER A 199 -8.60 -12.38 -16.22
CA SER A 199 -9.12 -12.14 -14.87
C SER A 199 -9.11 -13.40 -13.99
N ARG A 200 -9.54 -14.55 -14.53
CA ARG A 200 -9.56 -15.86 -13.85
C ARG A 200 -8.13 -16.37 -13.64
N LEU A 201 -7.29 -16.32 -14.69
CA LEU A 201 -5.87 -16.71 -14.58
C LEU A 201 -5.15 -15.90 -13.50
N MET A 202 -5.25 -14.58 -13.55
CA MET A 202 -4.58 -13.74 -12.56
C MET A 202 -5.21 -13.88 -11.16
N HIS A 203 -6.46 -14.34 -11.05
CA HIS A 203 -7.04 -14.75 -9.76
C HIS A 203 -6.33 -15.99 -9.21
N ARG A 204 -6.20 -17.05 -10.00
CA ARG A 204 -5.48 -18.29 -9.60
C ARG A 204 -4.02 -18.01 -9.22
N VAL A 205 -3.34 -17.14 -9.98
CA VAL A 205 -1.98 -16.65 -9.63
C VAL A 205 -1.95 -15.99 -8.24
N ARG A 206 -2.96 -15.17 -7.91
CA ARG A 206 -3.03 -14.52 -6.59
C ARG A 206 -3.21 -15.54 -5.48
N GLU A 207 -4.11 -16.52 -5.65
CA GLU A 207 -4.34 -17.54 -4.62
C GLU A 207 -3.10 -18.45 -4.45
N ALA A 208 -2.43 -18.85 -5.53
CA ALA A 208 -1.18 -19.62 -5.45
C ALA A 208 -0.06 -18.86 -4.70
N LEU A 209 0.10 -17.55 -4.97
CA LEU A 209 1.08 -16.71 -4.26
C LEU A 209 0.75 -16.60 -2.77
N ARG A 210 -0.53 -16.48 -2.41
CA ARG A 210 -0.97 -16.46 -1.00
C ARG A 210 -0.70 -17.79 -0.33
N GLY A 211 -1.09 -18.89 -0.96
CA GLY A 211 -0.92 -20.23 -0.39
C GLY A 211 0.53 -20.58 -0.15
N GLN A 212 1.43 -20.19 -1.05
CA GLN A 212 2.86 -20.34 -0.82
C GLN A 212 3.35 -19.54 0.41
N GLN A 213 2.93 -18.28 0.57
CA GLN A 213 3.32 -17.47 1.74
C GLN A 213 2.79 -18.07 3.04
N LEU A 214 1.55 -18.56 3.03
CA LEU A 214 0.94 -19.18 4.21
C LEU A 214 1.65 -20.49 4.57
N ARG A 215 1.94 -21.39 3.61
CA ARG A 215 2.73 -22.61 3.87
C ARG A 215 4.13 -22.31 4.42
N GLN A 216 4.80 -21.28 3.90
CA GLN A 216 6.10 -20.85 4.43
C GLN A 216 5.98 -20.34 5.88
N LEU A 217 4.88 -19.68 6.22
CA LEU A 217 4.62 -19.24 7.59
C LEU A 217 4.39 -20.42 8.54
N GLU A 218 3.64 -21.44 8.11
CA GLU A 218 3.42 -22.67 8.90
C GLU A 218 4.74 -23.32 9.28
N LEU A 219 5.62 -23.54 8.30
CA LEU A 219 6.95 -24.10 8.52
C LEU A 219 7.80 -23.24 9.47
N ARG A 220 7.65 -21.91 9.40
CA ARG A 220 8.44 -20.96 10.20
C ARG A 220 7.91 -20.75 11.61
N ARG A 221 6.60 -20.92 11.84
CA ARG A 221 5.91 -20.67 13.12
C ARG A 221 4.80 -21.72 13.36
N PRO A 222 5.14 -23.02 13.42
CA PRO A 222 4.14 -24.09 13.47
C PRO A 222 3.23 -23.96 14.70
N ARG A 223 3.80 -23.70 15.88
CA ARG A 223 3.07 -23.50 17.15
C ARG A 223 1.87 -22.55 17.05
N GLN A 224 1.88 -21.55 16.17
CA GLN A 224 0.81 -20.55 16.06
C GLN A 224 -0.01 -20.63 14.77
N PHE A 225 0.56 -21.17 13.70
CA PHE A 225 -0.02 -21.09 12.36
C PHE A 225 -0.19 -22.44 11.68
N GLU A 226 0.24 -23.53 12.29
CA GLU A 226 0.02 -24.87 11.75
C GLU A 226 -1.47 -25.16 11.50
N GLY A 227 -1.73 -25.86 10.40
CA GLY A 227 -3.04 -26.33 9.99
C GLY A 227 -3.82 -25.40 9.05
N MET A 228 -3.21 -24.34 8.50
CA MET A 228 -3.76 -23.60 7.36
C MET A 228 -3.67 -24.39 6.04
N GLN A 229 -2.61 -25.16 5.84
CA GLN A 229 -2.28 -25.86 4.59
C GLN A 229 -2.23 -24.93 3.36
N GLY A 230 -1.94 -23.64 3.59
CA GLY A 230 -1.91 -22.62 2.55
C GLY A 230 -3.26 -21.98 2.21
N GLU A 231 -4.38 -22.36 2.85
CA GLU A 231 -5.68 -21.78 2.53
C GLU A 231 -6.50 -21.42 3.76
N VAL A 232 -7.07 -20.22 3.76
CA VAL A 232 -7.95 -19.74 4.84
C VAL A 232 -9.20 -19.10 4.25
N LEU A 233 -10.31 -19.15 4.98
CA LEU A 233 -11.58 -18.51 4.60
C LEU A 233 -11.52 -16.98 4.80
N LYS A 234 -10.65 -16.32 4.02
CA LYS A 234 -10.35 -14.89 4.15
C LYS A 234 -11.58 -13.99 3.95
N ASP A 235 -12.51 -14.40 3.11
CA ASP A 235 -13.68 -13.57 2.77
C ASP A 235 -14.69 -13.56 3.93
N VAL A 236 -14.91 -14.72 4.57
CA VAL A 236 -15.68 -14.83 5.82
C VAL A 236 -15.02 -14.00 6.91
N LEU A 237 -13.70 -14.14 7.10
CA LEU A 237 -12.95 -13.40 8.11
C LEU A 237 -13.04 -11.88 7.88
N ASN A 238 -12.81 -11.41 6.66
CA ASN A 238 -12.88 -9.99 6.31
C ASN A 238 -14.30 -9.42 6.45
N LYS A 239 -15.34 -10.22 6.13
CA LYS A 239 -16.74 -9.86 6.36
C LYS A 239 -17.00 -9.66 7.85
N GLN A 240 -16.58 -10.58 8.73
CA GLN A 240 -16.76 -10.42 10.17
C GLN A 240 -15.94 -9.25 10.73
N LEU A 241 -14.70 -9.05 10.27
CA LEU A 241 -13.86 -7.92 10.68
C LEU A 241 -14.47 -6.56 10.33
N SER A 242 -15.31 -6.48 9.30
CA SER A 242 -15.99 -5.24 8.92
C SER A 242 -17.05 -4.80 9.93
N LYS A 243 -17.56 -5.72 10.76
CA LYS A 243 -18.57 -5.49 11.80
C LYS A 243 -18.02 -4.82 13.07
N TYR A 244 -16.70 -4.60 13.16
CA TYR A 244 -16.06 -3.92 14.28
C TYR A 244 -15.79 -2.45 13.92
N PRO A 245 -16.72 -1.51 14.20
CA PRO A 245 -16.55 -0.09 13.88
C PRO A 245 -15.51 0.58 14.78
N ASP A 246 -15.33 0.08 16.00
CA ASP A 246 -14.32 0.59 16.92
C ASP A 246 -12.91 0.26 16.41
N GLY A 247 -12.15 1.32 16.10
CA GLY A 247 -10.81 1.23 15.57
C GLY A 247 -9.81 0.50 16.48
N VAL A 248 -10.02 0.53 17.80
CA VAL A 248 -9.20 -0.17 18.79
C VAL A 248 -9.52 -1.66 18.80
N GLU A 249 -10.79 -2.04 18.84
CA GLU A 249 -11.19 -3.47 18.81
C GLU A 249 -10.68 -4.14 17.55
N ARG A 250 -10.96 -3.51 16.40
CA ARG A 250 -10.49 -3.98 15.12
C ARG A 250 -8.97 -4.11 15.08
N THR A 251 -8.27 -3.16 15.68
CA THR A 251 -6.81 -3.18 15.80
C THR A 251 -6.29 -4.33 16.64
N LEU A 252 -6.90 -4.61 17.79
CA LEU A 252 -6.54 -5.70 18.69
C LEU A 252 -6.73 -7.05 17.99
N ILE A 253 -7.90 -7.26 17.39
CA ILE A 253 -8.22 -8.48 16.64
C ILE A 253 -7.22 -8.70 15.50
N LEU A 254 -6.90 -7.65 14.74
CA LEU A 254 -5.95 -7.77 13.64
C LEU A 254 -4.51 -7.97 14.09
N GLY A 255 -4.18 -7.51 15.31
CA GLY A 255 -2.95 -7.89 15.99
C GLY A 255 -2.93 -9.39 16.29
N ALA A 256 -4.01 -9.93 16.83
CA ALA A 256 -4.12 -11.36 17.13
C ALA A 256 -4.05 -12.23 15.88
N ILE A 257 -4.81 -11.90 14.83
CA ILE A 257 -4.80 -12.65 13.57
C ILE A 257 -3.40 -12.69 12.95
N ALA A 258 -2.66 -11.58 13.00
CA ALA A 258 -1.30 -11.51 12.51
C ALA A 258 -0.26 -12.13 13.47
N GLY A 259 -0.66 -12.74 14.59
CA GLY A 259 0.24 -13.28 15.61
C GLY A 259 1.12 -12.24 16.30
N ALA A 260 0.64 -10.99 16.31
CA ALA A 260 1.33 -9.80 16.81
C ALA A 260 1.01 -9.47 18.27
N THR A 261 0.12 -10.22 18.91
CA THR A 261 -0.20 -10.07 20.34
C THR A 261 1.07 -10.26 21.17
N TRP A 262 1.34 -9.32 22.05
CA TRP A 262 2.41 -9.43 23.03
C TRP A 262 1.95 -10.31 24.19
N THR A 263 2.82 -11.22 24.60
CA THR A 263 2.63 -12.10 25.74
C THR A 263 3.86 -11.97 26.64
N ALA A 264 3.77 -12.36 27.92
CA ALA A 264 4.92 -12.29 28.82
C ALA A 264 6.10 -13.14 28.31
N ASP A 265 5.84 -14.33 27.72
CA ASP A 265 6.88 -15.12 27.04
C ASP A 265 7.59 -14.33 25.93
N LYS A 266 6.84 -13.66 25.04
CA LYS A 266 7.44 -12.83 23.97
C LYS A 266 8.23 -11.64 24.51
N ALA A 267 7.75 -11.03 25.59
CA ALA A 267 8.45 -9.92 26.24
C ALA A 267 9.75 -10.42 26.88
N HIS A 268 9.70 -11.55 27.58
CA HIS A 268 10.85 -12.18 28.23
C HIS A 268 11.93 -12.59 27.22
N ARG A 269 11.57 -13.30 26.15
CA ARG A 269 12.51 -13.67 25.07
C ARG A 269 13.17 -12.49 24.37
N ARG A 270 12.62 -11.28 24.53
CA ARG A 270 13.18 -10.03 24.00
C ARG A 270 13.92 -9.19 25.05
N GLY A 271 14.09 -9.71 26.26
CA GLY A 271 14.71 -9.00 27.38
C GLY A 271 13.91 -7.79 27.85
N LEU A 272 12.62 -7.69 27.49
CA LEU A 272 11.74 -6.62 27.95
C LEU A 272 11.08 -6.96 29.29
N ARG A 273 11.34 -8.16 29.81
CA ARG A 273 10.81 -8.69 31.05
C ARG A 273 11.75 -9.77 31.61
N THR A 274 11.84 -9.82 32.94
CA THR A 274 12.65 -10.76 33.71
C THR A 274 12.10 -12.18 33.73
N THR A 275 10.77 -12.36 33.63
CA THR A 275 10.12 -13.68 33.64
C THR A 275 9.10 -13.84 32.52
N ALA A 276 8.88 -15.07 32.05
CA ALA A 276 7.79 -15.38 31.10
C ALA A 276 6.44 -15.62 31.79
N HIS A 277 6.40 -15.66 33.14
CA HIS A 277 5.18 -15.87 33.90
C HIS A 277 4.11 -14.82 33.63
N CYS A 278 2.87 -15.28 33.55
CA CYS A 278 1.69 -14.45 33.37
C CYS A 278 1.54 -13.46 34.53
N PRO A 279 1.50 -12.14 34.27
CA PRO A 279 1.34 -11.15 35.33
C PRO A 279 -0.12 -10.96 35.77
N TYR A 280 -1.08 -11.66 35.13
CA TYR A 280 -2.51 -11.45 35.34
C TYR A 280 -3.18 -12.58 36.13
N CYS A 281 -2.65 -13.81 36.09
CA CYS A 281 -3.08 -14.92 36.94
C CYS A 281 -2.12 -15.08 38.13
N GLU A 282 -2.58 -15.80 39.16
CA GLU A 282 -1.75 -16.23 40.29
C GLU A 282 -1.15 -17.64 40.10
N CYS A 283 -1.34 -18.20 38.90
CA CYS A 283 -1.03 -19.59 38.59
C CYS A 283 0.46 -19.87 38.31
N GLY A 284 1.31 -18.84 38.28
CA GLY A 284 2.75 -18.97 38.05
C GLY A 284 3.16 -19.55 36.69
N MET A 285 2.22 -19.72 35.75
CA MET A 285 2.49 -20.30 34.43
C MET A 285 3.00 -19.24 33.44
N ASP A 286 3.82 -19.66 32.49
CA ASP A 286 4.24 -18.80 31.39
C ASP A 286 3.05 -18.32 30.54
N GLU A 287 3.01 -17.03 30.24
CA GLU A 287 1.99 -16.49 29.34
C GLU A 287 2.46 -16.56 27.89
N ASP A 288 1.96 -17.57 27.18
CA ASP A 288 1.93 -17.61 25.73
C ASP A 288 0.51 -17.31 25.18
N GLU A 289 0.31 -17.41 23.87
CA GLU A 289 -1.02 -17.17 23.28
C GLU A 289 -2.07 -18.18 23.72
N ASP A 290 -1.66 -19.43 23.97
CA ASP A 290 -2.57 -20.46 24.45
C ASP A 290 -3.04 -20.13 25.87
N HIS A 291 -2.10 -19.80 26.76
CA HIS A 291 -2.42 -19.32 28.09
C HIS A 291 -3.34 -18.10 28.03
N LEU A 292 -2.98 -17.09 27.24
CA LEU A 292 -3.74 -15.85 27.12
C LEU A 292 -5.19 -16.07 26.70
N TYR A 293 -5.44 -16.85 25.64
CA TYR A 293 -6.78 -16.97 25.08
C TYR A 293 -7.62 -18.10 25.69
N TRP A 294 -6.98 -19.16 26.21
CA TRP A 294 -7.67 -20.40 26.54
C TRP A 294 -7.53 -20.82 28.01
N LYS A 295 -6.44 -20.50 28.70
CA LYS A 295 -6.16 -21.08 30.04
C LYS A 295 -6.13 -20.07 31.19
N CYS A 296 -5.83 -18.80 30.93
CA CYS A 296 -5.62 -17.81 31.99
C CYS A 296 -6.89 -17.55 32.81
N SER A 297 -6.85 -17.77 34.13
CA SER A 297 -7.99 -17.54 35.03
C SER A 297 -8.41 -16.06 35.08
N ALA A 298 -7.49 -15.13 34.81
CA ALA A 298 -7.75 -13.70 34.77
C ALA A 298 -8.88 -13.29 33.80
N TRP A 299 -9.06 -14.07 32.72
CA TRP A 299 -9.99 -13.77 31.63
C TRP A 299 -11.18 -14.73 31.58
N GLN A 300 -11.29 -15.63 32.56
CA GLN A 300 -12.30 -16.68 32.60
C GLN A 300 -13.72 -16.13 32.43
N VAL A 301 -14.03 -15.04 33.14
CA VAL A 301 -15.36 -14.38 33.13
C VAL A 301 -15.82 -13.96 31.73
N VAL A 302 -14.91 -13.57 30.84
CA VAL A 302 -15.26 -13.19 29.46
C VAL A 302 -15.07 -14.34 28.45
N ARG A 303 -14.22 -15.32 28.78
CA ARG A 303 -13.88 -16.44 27.91
C ARG A 303 -14.93 -17.55 27.97
N ASP A 304 -15.28 -18.03 29.17
CA ASP A 304 -16.06 -19.26 29.33
C ASP A 304 -17.42 -19.22 28.62
N PRO A 305 -18.21 -18.13 28.68
CA PRO A 305 -19.46 -18.05 27.92
C PRO A 305 -19.25 -18.17 26.39
N MET A 306 -18.13 -17.65 25.89
CA MET A 306 -17.80 -17.72 24.46
C MET A 306 -17.28 -19.11 24.06
N VAL A 307 -16.55 -19.79 24.94
CA VAL A 307 -16.10 -21.17 24.71
C VAL A 307 -17.30 -22.11 24.57
N VAL A 308 -18.31 -22.01 25.46
CA VAL A 308 -19.55 -22.78 25.36
C VAL A 308 -20.23 -22.57 24.00
N GLN A 309 -20.32 -21.30 23.57
CA GLN A 309 -20.90 -20.97 22.27
C GLN A 309 -20.09 -21.54 21.10
N LEU A 310 -18.75 -21.46 21.16
CA LEU A 310 -17.89 -21.99 20.12
C LEU A 310 -17.96 -23.53 20.02
N VAL A 311 -18.00 -24.23 21.16
CA VAL A 311 -18.15 -25.70 21.20
C VAL A 311 -19.49 -26.12 20.59
N ARG A 312 -20.57 -25.36 20.85
CA ARG A 312 -21.87 -25.60 20.21
C ARG A 312 -21.76 -25.53 18.69
N TYR A 313 -21.10 -24.50 18.15
CA TYR A 313 -20.89 -24.39 16.70
C TYR A 313 -19.92 -25.44 16.15
N ALA A 314 -18.92 -25.85 16.93
CA ALA A 314 -17.97 -26.90 16.53
C ALA A 314 -18.66 -28.25 16.29
N LYS A 315 -19.72 -28.57 17.05
CA LYS A 315 -20.55 -29.78 16.83
C LYS A 315 -21.21 -29.84 15.46
N GLU A 316 -21.41 -28.68 14.83
CA GLU A 316 -22.00 -28.57 13.50
C GLU A 316 -20.94 -28.56 12.37
N ILE A 317 -19.65 -28.67 12.74
CA ILE A 317 -18.51 -28.67 11.81
C ILE A 317 -17.88 -30.08 11.85
N PRO A 318 -18.13 -30.95 10.86
CA PRO A 318 -17.82 -32.39 10.95
C PRO A 318 -16.36 -32.76 11.28
N TRP A 319 -15.41 -31.89 10.95
CA TRP A 319 -13.97 -32.14 11.10
C TRP A 319 -13.33 -31.43 12.29
N LEU A 320 -14.11 -30.67 13.06
CA LEU A 320 -13.60 -29.89 14.17
C LEU A 320 -13.96 -30.58 15.50
N SER A 321 -12.95 -30.84 16.33
CA SER A 321 -13.16 -31.45 17.65
C SER A 321 -14.05 -30.58 18.54
N GLU A 322 -14.84 -31.22 19.42
CA GLU A 322 -15.54 -30.50 20.49
C GLU A 322 -14.57 -29.92 21.52
N ASN A 323 -13.38 -30.49 21.65
CA ASN A 323 -12.33 -30.01 22.53
C ASN A 323 -11.53 -28.88 21.84
N PRO A 324 -11.59 -27.63 22.32
CA PRO A 324 -10.84 -26.54 21.71
C PRO A 324 -9.34 -26.76 21.69
N GLU A 325 -8.76 -27.55 22.60
CA GLU A 325 -7.31 -27.81 22.64
C GLU A 325 -6.81 -28.60 21.42
N GLU A 326 -7.69 -29.37 20.78
CA GLU A 326 -7.40 -30.18 19.60
C GLU A 326 -7.55 -29.40 18.28
N TRP A 327 -8.02 -28.15 18.34
CA TRP A 327 -8.16 -27.33 17.14
C TRP A 327 -6.80 -26.97 16.54
N PRO A 328 -6.70 -26.87 15.21
CA PRO A 328 -5.48 -26.42 14.55
C PRO A 328 -4.96 -25.09 15.14
N PRO A 329 -3.65 -24.96 15.42
CA PRO A 329 -3.10 -23.74 16.01
C PRO A 329 -3.46 -22.46 15.27
N CYS A 330 -3.52 -22.48 13.93
CA CYS A 330 -3.93 -21.32 13.13
C CYS A 330 -5.33 -20.79 13.50
N LEU A 331 -6.27 -21.71 13.70
CA LEU A 331 -7.64 -21.40 14.09
C LEU A 331 -7.66 -20.96 15.56
N ARG A 332 -7.05 -21.75 16.42
CA ARG A 332 -7.13 -21.61 17.88
C ARG A 332 -6.39 -20.39 18.42
N LEU A 333 -5.23 -20.06 17.88
CA LEU A 333 -4.33 -19.01 18.41
C LEU A 333 -4.31 -17.74 17.56
N SER A 334 -4.81 -17.81 16.33
CA SER A 334 -4.79 -16.69 15.38
C SER A 334 -6.14 -16.43 14.68
N CYS A 335 -7.22 -17.12 15.05
CA CYS A 335 -8.54 -16.99 14.41
C CYS A 335 -8.49 -17.08 12.87
N LEU A 336 -7.60 -17.92 12.32
CA LEU A 336 -7.48 -18.15 10.89
C LEU A 336 -8.24 -19.43 10.53
N PRO A 337 -9.48 -19.36 10.00
CA PRO A 337 -10.26 -20.55 9.64
C PRO A 337 -9.66 -21.25 8.42
N PRO A 338 -9.02 -22.43 8.57
CA PRO A 338 -8.43 -23.14 7.44
C PRO A 338 -9.52 -23.68 6.52
N ALA A 339 -9.41 -23.45 5.21
CA ALA A 339 -10.51 -23.74 4.29
C ALA A 339 -10.93 -25.22 4.28
N HIS A 340 -9.97 -26.13 4.41
CA HIS A 340 -10.24 -27.57 4.41
C HIS A 340 -11.08 -28.03 5.61
N ALA A 341 -10.91 -27.44 6.81
CA ALA A 341 -11.65 -27.86 8.00
C ALA A 341 -13.13 -27.47 7.96
N PHE A 342 -13.48 -26.48 7.13
CA PHE A 342 -14.83 -25.96 6.96
C PHE A 342 -15.46 -26.35 5.61
N LYS A 343 -14.82 -27.26 4.86
CA LYS A 343 -15.31 -27.70 3.56
C LYS A 343 -16.67 -28.39 3.70
N GLY A 344 -17.68 -27.88 3.00
CA GLY A 344 -19.05 -28.42 3.02
C GLY A 344 -19.91 -27.95 4.20
N VAL A 345 -19.39 -27.10 5.08
CA VAL A 345 -20.17 -26.49 6.18
C VAL A 345 -20.98 -25.31 5.62
N GLY A 346 -22.22 -25.13 6.11
CA GLY A 346 -23.06 -24.01 5.72
C GLY A 346 -22.45 -22.65 6.11
N ASP A 347 -22.50 -21.68 5.20
CA ASP A 347 -21.92 -20.33 5.36
C ASP A 347 -22.36 -19.62 6.65
N GLU A 348 -23.58 -19.86 7.11
CA GLU A 348 -24.12 -19.28 8.34
C GLU A 348 -23.35 -19.77 9.57
N ILE A 349 -23.17 -21.09 9.72
CA ILE A 349 -22.45 -21.70 10.84
C ILE A 349 -20.99 -21.23 10.86
N VAL A 350 -20.33 -21.21 9.70
CA VAL A 350 -18.95 -20.69 9.61
C VAL A 350 -18.88 -19.23 10.06
N GLN A 351 -19.81 -18.39 9.62
CA GLN A 351 -19.85 -16.97 10.01
C GLN A 351 -20.12 -16.79 11.50
N GLN A 352 -21.02 -17.59 12.08
CA GLN A 352 -21.35 -17.55 13.51
C GLN A 352 -20.14 -18.00 14.36
N PHE A 353 -19.50 -19.11 13.99
CA PHE A 353 -18.27 -19.60 14.63
C PHE A 353 -17.16 -18.53 14.62
N VAL A 354 -16.82 -18.02 13.43
CA VAL A 354 -15.76 -17.00 13.29
C VAL A 354 -16.11 -15.73 14.07
N SER A 355 -17.37 -15.29 14.04
CA SER A 355 -17.82 -14.11 14.79
C SER A 355 -17.67 -14.29 16.29
N ALA A 356 -18.09 -15.44 16.84
CA ALA A 356 -17.94 -15.75 18.27
C ALA A 356 -16.47 -15.79 18.67
N GLN A 357 -15.59 -16.36 17.83
CA GLN A 357 -14.17 -16.47 18.14
C GLN A 357 -13.47 -15.10 18.16
N LEU A 358 -13.74 -14.26 17.16
CA LEU A 358 -13.23 -12.88 17.13
C LEU A 358 -13.75 -12.06 18.33
N THR A 359 -15.00 -12.29 18.74
CA THR A 359 -15.60 -11.63 19.91
C THR A 359 -14.88 -12.02 21.19
N MET A 360 -14.62 -13.32 21.37
CA MET A 360 -13.84 -13.83 22.52
C MET A 360 -12.47 -13.18 22.57
N PHE A 361 -11.72 -13.20 21.47
CA PHE A 361 -10.39 -12.60 21.38
C PHE A 361 -10.43 -11.11 21.68
N CYS A 362 -11.41 -10.38 21.14
CA CYS A 362 -11.58 -8.96 21.39
C CYS A 362 -11.81 -8.66 22.88
N ARG A 363 -12.72 -9.41 23.53
CA ARG A 363 -13.05 -9.24 24.95
C ARG A 363 -11.85 -9.50 25.85
N VAL A 364 -11.12 -10.60 25.62
CA VAL A 364 -9.89 -10.93 26.35
C VAL A 364 -8.86 -9.80 26.21
N LEU A 365 -8.61 -9.34 24.97
CA LEU A 365 -7.62 -8.28 24.71
C LEU A 365 -8.06 -6.91 25.26
N ARG A 366 -9.35 -6.61 25.26
CA ARG A 366 -9.92 -5.39 25.88
C ARG A 366 -9.72 -5.38 27.38
N MET A 367 -10.04 -6.49 28.04
CA MET A 367 -9.87 -6.64 29.48
C MET A 367 -8.38 -6.56 29.87
N ARG A 368 -7.50 -7.20 29.08
CA ARG A 368 -6.05 -7.08 29.22
C ARG A 368 -5.58 -5.64 29.09
N MET A 369 -5.96 -4.94 28.02
CA MET A 369 -5.61 -3.53 27.81
C MET A 369 -6.08 -2.65 28.98
N GLY A 370 -7.28 -2.92 29.52
CA GLY A 370 -7.79 -2.23 30.70
C GLY A 370 -6.89 -2.42 31.93
N ARG A 371 -6.47 -3.66 32.21
CA ARG A 371 -5.53 -3.95 33.32
C ARG A 371 -4.16 -3.31 33.10
N GLU A 372 -3.63 -3.36 31.88
CA GLU A 372 -2.34 -2.76 31.55
C GLU A 372 -2.30 -1.25 31.73
N ARG A 373 -3.43 -0.55 31.54
CA ARG A 373 -3.54 0.90 31.80
C ARG A 373 -3.48 1.23 33.29
N VAL A 374 -3.90 0.32 34.16
CA VAL A 374 -3.92 0.53 35.62
C VAL A 374 -2.61 0.07 36.25
N LYS A 375 -2.10 -1.07 35.81
CA LYS A 375 -0.90 -1.72 36.34
C LYS A 375 -0.05 -2.07 35.11
N GLU A 376 1.06 -1.36 34.91
CA GLU A 376 2.03 -1.60 33.82
C GLU A 376 2.68 -2.98 34.01
N CYS A 377 1.93 -4.03 33.70
CA CYS A 377 2.21 -5.39 34.14
C CYS A 377 3.13 -6.14 33.18
N LEU A 378 3.15 -5.78 31.89
CA LEU A 378 3.69 -6.64 30.85
C LEU A 378 5.19 -6.42 30.60
N PHE A 379 5.68 -5.22 30.80
CA PHE A 379 7.07 -4.86 30.56
C PHE A 379 7.69 -4.38 31.86
N ASP A 380 8.93 -4.79 32.11
CA ASP A 380 9.68 -4.27 33.23
C ASP A 380 10.13 -2.84 32.90
N LYS A 381 10.08 -1.93 33.88
CA LYS A 381 10.59 -0.55 33.74
C LYS A 381 12.12 -0.54 33.69
N LEU A 382 12.70 -1.12 32.65
CA LEU A 382 14.14 -1.12 32.46
C LEU A 382 14.57 0.23 31.88
N GLY A 383 14.90 1.19 32.74
CA GLY A 383 15.53 2.46 32.36
C GLY A 383 14.59 3.45 31.66
N SER A 384 14.75 4.73 31.99
CA SER A 384 13.91 5.89 31.61
C SER A 384 13.78 6.21 30.10
N GLY A 385 14.08 5.28 29.20
CA GLY A 385 14.00 5.46 27.73
C GLY A 385 12.95 4.62 27.01
N HIS A 386 12.34 3.63 27.66
CA HIS A 386 11.37 2.75 27.01
C HIS A 386 9.97 3.38 27.02
N LYS A 387 9.52 3.78 25.83
CA LYS A 387 8.12 4.18 25.59
C LYS A 387 7.22 3.03 26.05
N SER A 388 6.24 3.35 26.89
CA SER A 388 5.15 2.45 27.27
C SER A 388 4.54 1.79 26.02
N TYR A 389 3.84 0.65 26.19
CA TYR A 389 3.14 0.03 25.08
C TYR A 389 2.32 1.09 24.35
N PRO A 390 2.51 1.30 23.05
CA PRO A 390 2.04 2.50 22.39
C PRO A 390 0.56 2.34 22.00
N PHE A 391 -0.29 2.06 22.99
CA PHE A 391 -1.74 2.15 22.86
C PHE A 391 -2.14 3.54 22.36
N GLU A 392 -1.38 4.56 22.74
CA GLU A 392 -1.58 5.93 22.28
C GLU A 392 -1.19 6.14 20.82
N GLU A 393 -0.18 5.42 20.27
CA GLU A 393 0.20 5.51 18.85
C GLU A 393 -0.75 4.74 17.92
N LEU A 394 -1.76 4.06 18.47
CA LEU A 394 -2.91 3.59 17.68
C LEU A 394 -3.73 4.75 17.13
N TYR A 395 -3.63 5.90 17.80
CA TYR A 395 -4.05 7.19 17.32
C TYR A 395 -2.78 7.91 16.84
N GLY A 396 -2.81 8.61 15.70
CA GLY A 396 -1.65 9.40 15.29
C GLY A 396 -1.18 10.32 16.43
N PRO A 397 0.11 10.69 16.50
CA PRO A 397 0.63 11.48 17.62
C PRO A 397 -0.25 12.72 17.83
N LYS A 398 -0.72 12.94 19.06
CA LYS A 398 -1.31 14.23 19.43
C LYS A 398 -0.23 15.30 19.26
N PRO A 399 -0.52 16.44 18.61
CA PRO A 399 0.43 17.55 18.58
C PRO A 399 0.74 17.95 20.02
N ARG A 400 2.03 18.04 20.35
CA ARG A 400 2.45 18.73 21.58
C ARG A 400 2.26 20.22 21.34
N ALA A 401 1.62 20.89 22.27
CA ALA A 401 1.77 22.33 22.42
C ALA A 401 3.19 22.58 22.91
N GLU A 402 4.12 22.82 22.00
CA GLU A 402 5.35 23.52 22.36
C GLU A 402 5.04 25.01 22.37
N ASP A 403 5.59 25.74 23.33
CA ASP A 403 5.64 27.20 23.39
C ASP A 403 6.43 27.72 22.18
N GLN A 404 5.84 27.66 20.99
CA GLN A 404 6.48 28.21 19.79
C GLN A 404 6.51 29.73 19.91
N PRO A 405 7.64 30.38 19.57
CA PRO A 405 7.73 31.82 19.61
C PRO A 405 6.69 32.42 18.65
N VAL A 406 5.81 33.24 19.21
CA VAL A 406 4.86 34.06 18.44
C VAL A 406 5.70 34.97 17.53
N PHE A 407 5.52 34.86 16.21
CA PHE A 407 6.12 35.83 15.29
C PHE A 407 5.42 37.18 15.45
N GLU A 408 6.17 38.28 15.37
CA GLU A 408 5.59 39.62 15.40
C GLU A 408 5.51 40.20 13.98
N VAL A 409 4.28 40.38 13.50
CA VAL A 409 3.96 41.03 12.24
C VAL A 409 3.03 42.20 12.54
N GLU A 410 3.44 43.40 12.14
CA GLU A 410 2.54 44.56 12.07
C GLU A 410 1.75 44.55 10.78
N LEU A 411 0.56 45.17 10.80
CA LEU A 411 -0.19 45.44 9.58
C LEU A 411 0.65 46.28 8.63
N LEU A 412 0.68 45.87 7.37
CA LEU A 412 1.54 46.49 6.38
C LEU A 412 0.74 47.60 5.69
N PRO A 413 1.35 48.76 5.43
CA PRO A 413 0.65 49.82 4.73
C PRO A 413 0.30 49.39 3.28
N PRO A 414 -0.70 50.01 2.64
CA PRO A 414 -1.11 49.70 1.26
C PRO A 414 0.02 49.76 0.23
N SER A 415 1.06 50.56 0.49
CA SER A 415 2.26 50.63 -0.36
C SER A 415 3.06 49.32 -0.41
N LYS A 416 2.97 48.50 0.66
CA LYS A 416 3.67 47.21 0.79
C LYS A 416 2.72 46.02 0.64
N TRP A 417 1.44 46.19 0.95
CA TRP A 417 0.41 45.16 0.85
C TRP A 417 -0.63 45.55 -0.20
N LYS A 418 -0.59 44.88 -1.34
CA LYS A 418 -1.43 45.20 -2.51
C LYS A 418 -2.79 44.50 -2.53
N TRP A 419 -3.09 43.66 -1.54
CA TRP A 419 -4.41 43.04 -1.39
C TRP A 419 -5.27 43.88 -0.43
N GLU A 420 -6.54 43.52 -0.30
CA GLU A 420 -7.42 44.09 0.71
C GLU A 420 -6.83 43.94 2.14
N PRO A 421 -6.96 44.96 3.02
CA PRO A 421 -6.51 44.86 4.41
C PRO A 421 -7.14 43.69 5.17
N ALA A 422 -8.38 43.34 4.85
CA ALA A 422 -9.12 42.25 5.47
C ALA A 422 -8.48 40.87 5.24
N PHE A 423 -7.80 40.68 4.10
CA PHE A 423 -7.03 39.47 3.82
C PHE A 423 -5.74 39.42 4.66
N GLN A 424 -5.08 40.57 4.88
CA GLN A 424 -3.88 40.63 5.71
C GLN A 424 -4.16 40.21 7.15
N VAL A 425 -5.22 40.78 7.75
CA VAL A 425 -5.63 40.48 9.12
C VAL A 425 -5.93 38.99 9.27
N ALA A 426 -6.79 38.45 8.40
CA ALA A 426 -7.15 37.03 8.41
C ALA A 426 -5.92 36.11 8.24
N LEU A 427 -4.96 36.50 7.40
CA LEU A 427 -3.75 35.71 7.15
C LEU A 427 -2.84 35.68 8.38
N ILE A 428 -2.68 36.82 9.07
CA ILE A 428 -1.89 36.91 10.30
C ILE A 428 -2.54 36.09 11.41
N ASP A 429 -3.86 36.20 11.59
CA ASP A 429 -4.59 35.43 12.61
C ASP A 429 -4.50 33.93 12.36
N TRP A 430 -4.71 33.51 11.11
CA TRP A 430 -4.51 32.12 10.69
C TRP A 430 -3.09 31.61 11.00
N LEU A 431 -2.06 32.39 10.69
CA LEU A 431 -0.67 32.01 10.94
C LEU A 431 -0.36 31.87 12.42
N ARG A 432 -0.97 32.70 13.30
CA ARG A 432 -0.82 32.62 14.76
C ARG A 432 -1.40 31.33 15.32
N GLU A 433 -2.45 30.83 14.70
CA GLU A 433 -3.11 29.58 15.09
C GLU A 433 -2.52 28.33 14.41
N LEU A 434 -1.67 28.51 13.40
CA LEU A 434 -1.11 27.42 12.61
C LEU A 434 -0.04 26.65 13.42
N GLN A 435 -0.36 25.41 13.82
CA GLN A 435 0.55 24.59 14.62
C GLN A 435 1.44 23.70 13.76
N TRP A 436 2.77 23.79 13.88
CA TRP A 436 3.70 22.93 13.15
C TRP A 436 4.08 21.68 13.95
N MET A 437 4.08 20.51 13.30
CA MET A 437 4.58 19.28 13.90
C MET A 437 6.12 19.32 13.98
N PRO A 438 6.74 18.92 15.11
CA PRO A 438 8.20 18.81 15.19
C PRO A 438 8.72 17.76 14.19
N GLY A 439 9.72 18.15 13.38
CA GLY A 439 10.42 17.27 12.43
C GLY A 439 10.43 17.77 10.98
N LYS A 440 11.02 16.97 10.07
CA LYS A 440 11.12 17.27 8.63
C LYS A 440 9.80 16.99 7.89
N SER A 441 8.71 17.67 8.26
CA SER A 441 7.50 17.72 7.44
C SER A 441 7.64 18.82 6.39
N SER A 442 7.27 18.55 5.13
CA SER A 442 7.00 19.63 4.16
C SER A 442 5.50 19.91 4.13
N VAL A 443 5.04 21.00 3.51
CA VAL A 443 3.62 21.25 3.18
C VAL A 443 3.57 21.94 1.82
N THR A 444 2.52 21.73 1.04
CA THR A 444 2.33 22.43 -0.23
C THR A 444 1.52 23.71 -0.03
N PHE A 445 1.72 24.69 -0.90
CA PHE A 445 0.93 25.93 -0.85
C PHE A 445 -0.55 25.72 -1.19
N ILE A 446 -0.92 24.63 -1.89
CA ILE A 446 -2.33 24.28 -2.13
C ILE A 446 -3.00 23.91 -0.81
N GLU A 447 -2.35 23.08 -0.01
CA GLU A 447 -2.88 22.64 1.28
C GLU A 447 -3.01 23.82 2.25
N LEU A 448 -1.99 24.67 2.34
CA LEU A 448 -2.04 25.86 3.18
C LEU A 448 -3.13 26.85 2.72
N ALA A 449 -3.38 26.95 1.41
CA ALA A 449 -4.43 27.83 0.91
C ALA A 449 -5.82 27.34 1.29
N LEU A 450 -6.07 26.04 1.19
CA LEU A 450 -7.34 25.45 1.60
C LEU A 450 -7.56 25.55 3.11
N ASP A 451 -6.50 25.36 3.90
CA ASP A 451 -6.60 25.51 5.35
C ASP A 451 -6.87 26.97 5.74
N PHE A 452 -6.20 27.93 5.13
CA PHE A 452 -6.50 29.34 5.33
C PHE A 452 -7.97 29.65 5.02
N GLU A 453 -8.50 29.18 3.88
CA GLU A 453 -9.89 29.45 3.49
C GLU A 453 -10.89 28.81 4.46
N ALA A 454 -10.60 27.58 4.92
CA ALA A 454 -11.40 26.90 5.93
C ALA A 454 -11.35 27.61 7.28
N HIS A 455 -10.16 28.02 7.72
CA HIS A 455 -9.93 28.71 8.98
C HIS A 455 -10.60 30.09 9.02
N SER A 456 -10.34 30.91 8.00
CA SER A 456 -10.83 32.29 7.94
C SER A 456 -12.30 32.41 7.49
N GLY A 457 -12.84 31.37 6.85
CA GLY A 457 -14.14 31.43 6.17
C GLY A 457 -14.16 32.34 4.94
N LYS A 458 -13.00 32.82 4.48
CA LYS A 458 -12.86 33.73 3.34
C LYS A 458 -12.14 33.02 2.19
N ALA A 459 -12.60 33.25 0.96
CA ALA A 459 -11.88 32.79 -0.23
C ALA A 459 -10.56 33.56 -0.41
N MET A 460 -9.56 32.93 -1.03
CA MET A 460 -8.34 33.63 -1.44
C MET A 460 -8.67 34.75 -2.44
N PRO A 461 -8.20 35.99 -2.23
CA PRO A 461 -8.41 37.06 -3.18
C PRO A 461 -7.59 36.82 -4.46
N ALA A 462 -8.01 37.42 -5.58
CA ALA A 462 -7.21 37.42 -6.80
C ALA A 462 -5.82 38.06 -6.57
N ALA A 463 -4.85 37.76 -7.43
CA ALA A 463 -3.59 38.47 -7.40
C ALA A 463 -3.83 39.98 -7.67
N PRO A 464 -3.09 40.91 -7.07
CA PRO A 464 -3.34 42.35 -7.21
C PRO A 464 -3.15 42.87 -8.64
N SER A 465 -2.49 42.07 -9.50
CA SER A 465 -2.27 42.33 -10.92
C SER A 465 -3.34 41.71 -11.82
N ALA A 466 -4.30 40.97 -11.28
CA ALA A 466 -5.36 40.33 -12.04
C ALA A 466 -6.61 41.21 -11.98
N GLU A 467 -7.06 41.74 -13.12
CA GLU A 467 -8.34 42.44 -13.29
C GLU A 467 -9.52 41.45 -13.26
N LEU A 468 -9.53 40.54 -12.27
CA LEU A 468 -10.51 39.48 -12.15
C LEU A 468 -11.34 39.73 -10.89
N GLU A 469 -12.32 40.62 -11.00
CA GLU A 469 -13.38 40.68 -10.00
C GLU A 469 -14.25 39.42 -10.12
N SER A 470 -14.55 38.78 -8.99
CA SER A 470 -15.50 37.65 -8.84
C SER A 470 -15.15 36.25 -9.37
N ILE A 471 -13.95 35.99 -9.89
CA ILE A 471 -13.59 34.65 -10.39
C ILE A 471 -13.13 33.71 -9.26
N VAL A 472 -13.76 32.54 -9.17
CA VAL A 472 -13.30 31.42 -8.33
C VAL A 472 -11.91 30.97 -8.80
N LEU A 473 -10.88 31.25 -7.99
CA LEU A 473 -9.51 30.88 -8.31
C LEU A 473 -9.33 29.35 -8.37
N SER A 474 -8.53 28.89 -9.33
CA SER A 474 -8.07 27.50 -9.36
C SER A 474 -7.18 27.19 -8.15
N LEU A 475 -7.06 25.92 -7.76
CA LEU A 475 -6.18 25.52 -6.63
C LEU A 475 -4.73 26.01 -6.77
N HIS A 476 -4.21 26.05 -8.01
CA HIS A 476 -2.86 26.53 -8.27
C HIS A 476 -2.74 28.04 -8.13
N GLU A 477 -3.77 28.79 -8.52
CA GLU A 477 -3.86 30.24 -8.34
C GLU A 477 -3.97 30.59 -6.85
N ARG A 478 -4.83 29.90 -6.09
CA ARG A 478 -4.93 30.05 -4.62
C ARG A 478 -3.58 29.84 -3.93
N ALA A 479 -2.90 28.74 -4.29
CA ALA A 479 -1.56 28.44 -3.78
C ALA A 479 -0.52 29.52 -4.14
N ARG A 480 -0.61 30.07 -5.36
CA ARG A 480 0.27 31.15 -5.83
C ARG A 480 0.03 32.44 -5.06
N VAL A 481 -1.23 32.83 -4.85
CA VAL A 481 -1.61 34.02 -4.06
C VAL A 481 -1.06 33.88 -2.65
N LEU A 482 -1.36 32.79 -1.96
CA LEU A 482 -0.88 32.55 -0.60
C LEU A 482 0.64 32.58 -0.51
N ARG A 483 1.34 31.91 -1.43
CA ARG A 483 2.81 31.94 -1.47
C ARG A 483 3.35 33.36 -1.59
N THR A 484 2.72 34.17 -2.44
CA THR A 484 3.17 35.55 -2.68
C THR A 484 2.90 36.42 -1.45
N ALA A 485 1.72 36.27 -0.85
CA ALA A 485 1.33 36.94 0.39
C ALA A 485 2.29 36.60 1.55
N LEU A 486 2.58 35.32 1.76
CA LEU A 486 3.54 34.86 2.77
C LEU A 486 4.96 35.39 2.52
N ALA A 487 5.38 35.47 1.25
CA ALA A 487 6.67 36.06 0.91
C ALA A 487 6.73 37.58 1.21
N VAL A 488 5.62 38.31 1.05
CA VAL A 488 5.52 39.72 1.42
C VAL A 488 5.56 39.89 2.94
N LEU A 489 4.82 39.08 3.70
CA LEU A 489 4.87 39.11 5.16
C LEU A 489 6.26 38.76 5.69
N GLN A 490 6.88 37.70 5.17
CA GLN A 490 8.22 37.24 5.58
C GLN A 490 9.29 38.34 5.43
N LYS A 491 9.20 39.15 4.36
CA LYS A 491 10.12 40.27 4.12
C LYS A 491 9.95 41.43 5.11
N ASN A 492 8.83 41.49 5.83
CA ASN A 492 8.50 42.58 6.74
C ASN A 492 8.28 42.10 8.19
N LEU A 493 8.77 40.91 8.54
CA LEU A 493 8.77 40.43 9.92
C LEU A 493 9.68 41.29 10.78
N LYS A 494 9.25 41.63 12.00
CA LYS A 494 10.12 42.24 13.00
C LYS A 494 11.01 41.21 13.68
N SER A 495 10.44 40.05 13.98
CA SER A 495 11.11 38.94 14.66
C SER A 495 10.44 37.60 14.33
N GLY A 496 11.15 36.50 14.57
CA GLY A 496 10.65 35.14 14.36
C GLY A 496 10.72 34.64 12.91
N THR A 497 10.07 33.52 12.64
CA THR A 497 9.95 32.92 11.31
C THR A 497 8.51 32.47 11.11
N LEU A 498 7.84 32.94 10.05
CA LEU A 498 6.42 32.58 9.79
C LEU A 498 6.21 31.08 9.59
N VAL A 499 7.23 30.38 9.11
CA VAL A 499 7.17 28.96 8.79
C VAL A 499 8.46 28.28 9.27
N PRO A 500 8.44 27.56 10.41
CA PRO A 500 9.62 26.86 10.94
C PRO A 500 10.06 25.65 10.09
N GLY A 501 9.31 25.31 9.03
CA GLY A 501 9.56 24.15 8.16
C GLY A 501 10.15 24.47 6.78
N THR A 502 10.65 23.44 6.08
CA THR A 502 11.10 23.58 4.69
C THR A 502 9.89 23.64 3.75
N MET A 503 9.55 24.83 3.25
CA MET A 503 8.54 25.01 2.20
C MET A 503 9.09 24.50 0.86
N THR A 504 8.52 23.42 0.33
CA THR A 504 8.94 22.92 -0.98
C THR A 504 8.31 23.77 -2.10
N LEU A 505 9.13 24.59 -2.75
CA LEU A 505 8.75 25.44 -3.90
C LEU A 505 8.23 24.66 -5.13
N LYS A 506 8.46 23.36 -5.18
CA LYS A 506 8.10 22.49 -6.31
C LYS A 506 6.85 21.69 -5.99
N ALA A 507 5.68 22.27 -6.26
CA ALA A 507 4.47 21.50 -6.55
C ALA A 507 4.65 20.83 -7.93
N ARG A 508 5.54 19.83 -8.03
CA ARG A 508 5.65 19.02 -9.26
C ARG A 508 4.39 18.15 -9.37
N SER A 509 3.45 18.66 -10.17
CA SER A 509 2.34 18.00 -10.85
C SER A 509 1.46 17.07 -9.99
N LEU A 510 0.38 17.61 -9.45
CA LEU A 510 -0.75 16.81 -8.92
C LEU A 510 -1.81 16.49 -10.00
N VAL A 511 -1.61 16.92 -11.26
CA VAL A 511 -2.60 16.73 -12.34
C VAL A 511 -2.45 15.41 -13.13
N PRO A 512 -1.25 14.87 -13.46
CA PRO A 512 -1.20 13.64 -14.26
C PRO A 512 -1.31 12.33 -13.45
N LEU A 513 -1.60 12.38 -12.14
CA LEU A 513 -1.54 11.20 -11.26
C LEU A 513 -2.85 10.81 -10.55
N GLY A 514 -3.99 11.41 -10.88
CA GLY A 514 -5.30 10.97 -10.36
C GLY A 514 -5.37 10.90 -8.82
N ALA A 515 -4.54 11.67 -8.12
CA ALA A 515 -4.62 11.78 -6.68
C ALA A 515 -5.91 12.53 -6.36
N GLY A 516 -6.92 11.81 -5.87
CA GLY A 516 -8.14 12.42 -5.40
C GLY A 516 -7.86 13.58 -4.42
N PRO A 517 -8.80 14.52 -4.25
CA PRO A 517 -8.59 15.83 -3.60
C PRO A 517 -8.13 15.83 -2.13
N LEU A 518 -7.76 14.68 -1.55
CA LEU A 518 -7.47 14.51 -0.13
C LEU A 518 -6.05 13.97 0.16
N ALA A 519 -5.09 14.14 -0.77
CA ALA A 519 -3.72 13.69 -0.57
C ALA A 519 -2.88 14.73 0.19
N GLY A 520 -2.71 14.56 1.52
CA GLY A 520 -1.55 15.12 2.25
C GLY A 520 -1.77 15.78 3.62
N LEU A 521 -3.01 15.92 4.10
CA LEU A 521 -3.36 16.81 5.23
C LEU A 521 -3.04 16.32 6.67
N THR A 522 -2.02 15.49 6.89
CA THR A 522 -2.10 14.54 8.04
C THR A 522 -0.83 14.21 8.81
N SER A 523 0.31 14.68 8.31
CA SER A 523 1.58 14.68 9.06
C SER A 523 2.28 16.02 8.92
N ARG A 524 1.46 17.05 8.82
CA ARG A 524 1.74 18.43 8.37
C ARG A 524 0.83 19.32 9.22
N PRO A 525 1.06 20.64 9.34
CA PRO A 525 0.56 21.46 10.44
C PRO A 525 -0.89 21.17 10.87
N TYR A 526 -1.15 21.16 12.18
CA TYR A 526 -2.47 20.86 12.71
C TYR A 526 -3.41 21.99 12.33
N PHE A 527 -4.23 21.73 11.32
CA PHE A 527 -5.25 22.61 10.79
C PHE A 527 -6.34 22.84 11.84
N THR A 528 -6.53 24.08 12.28
CA THR A 528 -7.51 24.45 13.31
C THR A 528 -8.95 24.16 12.89
N ARG A 529 -9.24 24.16 11.57
CA ARG A 529 -10.59 23.86 11.02
C ARG A 529 -10.59 22.73 9.99
N ARG A 530 -10.02 21.59 10.38
CA ARG A 530 -9.85 20.42 9.52
C ARG A 530 -11.16 19.86 8.93
N SER A 531 -12.27 19.86 9.66
CA SER A 531 -13.58 19.41 9.16
C SER A 531 -14.02 20.19 7.92
N ASP A 532 -13.83 21.50 7.98
CA ASP A 532 -14.34 22.45 7.01
C ASP A 532 -13.49 22.40 5.74
N MET A 533 -12.17 22.26 5.90
CA MET A 533 -11.26 21.97 4.79
C MET A 533 -11.59 20.64 4.09
N LEU A 534 -11.91 19.58 4.84
CA LEU A 534 -12.32 18.30 4.25
C LEU A 534 -13.65 18.44 3.48
N GLN A 535 -14.56 19.29 3.94
CA GLN A 535 -15.80 19.62 3.24
C GLN A 535 -15.53 20.40 1.94
N GLN A 536 -14.68 21.43 1.97
CA GLN A 536 -14.28 22.18 0.77
C GLN A 536 -13.64 21.26 -0.29
N LEU A 537 -12.80 20.31 0.14
CA LEU A 537 -12.17 19.34 -0.76
C LEU A 537 -13.18 18.38 -1.40
N ARG A 538 -14.24 18.00 -0.67
CA ARG A 538 -15.36 17.24 -1.25
C ARG A 538 -16.11 18.06 -2.28
N SER A 539 -16.46 19.31 -1.97
CA SER A 539 -17.14 20.22 -2.91
C SER A 539 -16.31 20.47 -4.18
N LEU A 540 -14.97 20.57 -4.07
CA LEU A 540 -14.07 20.67 -5.22
C LEU A 540 -13.99 19.36 -6.04
N ALA A 541 -14.08 18.20 -5.37
CA ALA A 541 -14.17 16.90 -6.04
C ALA A 541 -15.44 16.82 -6.89
N GLU A 542 -16.58 17.13 -6.27
CA GLU A 542 -17.91 17.13 -6.89
C GLU A 542 -17.95 18.12 -8.06
N TYR A 543 -17.45 19.34 -7.87
CA TYR A 543 -17.33 20.32 -8.95
C TYR A 543 -16.47 19.81 -10.11
N SER A 544 -15.34 19.17 -9.82
CA SER A 544 -14.47 18.60 -10.86
C SER A 544 -15.19 17.49 -11.62
N GLU A 545 -15.85 16.55 -10.93
CA GLU A 545 -16.64 15.48 -11.54
C GLU A 545 -17.80 16.03 -12.39
N GLN A 546 -18.51 17.05 -11.91
CA GLN A 546 -19.57 17.74 -12.66
C GLN A 546 -19.02 18.43 -13.92
N ARG A 547 -17.85 19.06 -13.83
CA ARG A 547 -17.19 19.69 -14.99
C ARG A 547 -16.73 18.66 -16.01
N TRP A 548 -16.18 17.53 -15.56
CA TRP A 548 -15.77 16.42 -16.41
C TRP A 548 -16.97 15.81 -17.15
N THR A 549 -18.05 15.50 -16.42
CA THR A 549 -19.29 14.97 -17.01
C THR A 549 -19.96 15.96 -17.96
N SER A 550 -19.94 17.26 -17.65
CA SER A 550 -20.46 18.31 -18.54
C SER A 550 -19.65 18.42 -19.85
N LYS A 551 -18.32 18.31 -19.80
CA LYS A 551 -17.47 18.30 -21.01
C LYS A 551 -17.69 17.06 -21.87
N ILE A 552 -17.89 15.89 -21.26
CA ILE A 552 -18.23 14.65 -21.96
C ILE A 552 -19.60 14.77 -22.64
N ARG A 553 -20.61 15.31 -21.94
CA ARG A 553 -21.95 15.54 -22.49
C ARG A 553 -21.98 16.58 -23.60
N ALA A 554 -21.11 17.59 -23.55
CA ALA A 554 -20.98 18.62 -24.58
C ALA A 554 -20.26 18.14 -25.86
N GLY A 555 -19.91 16.85 -25.97
CA GLY A 555 -19.27 16.30 -27.17
C GLY A 555 -17.86 16.82 -27.43
N VAL A 556 -17.20 17.45 -26.45
CA VAL A 556 -15.84 17.98 -26.61
C VAL A 556 -14.86 16.81 -26.60
N SER A 557 -14.43 16.38 -27.79
CA SER A 557 -13.42 15.34 -27.95
C SER A 557 -12.06 15.83 -27.40
N PHE A 558 -11.50 15.09 -26.45
CA PHE A 558 -10.14 15.35 -25.99
C PHE A 558 -9.15 14.84 -27.04
N ASN A 559 -8.65 15.74 -27.88
CA ASN A 559 -7.47 15.47 -28.69
C ASN A 559 -6.26 15.35 -27.75
N VAL A 560 -5.96 14.13 -27.28
CA VAL A 560 -4.69 13.82 -26.62
C VAL A 560 -3.62 13.81 -27.70
N GLY A 561 -2.98 14.94 -27.91
CA GLY A 561 -2.00 15.12 -28.99
C GLY A 561 -0.84 14.13 -28.89
N THR A 562 -0.87 13.09 -29.72
CA THR A 562 0.35 12.55 -30.33
C THR A 562 0.69 13.45 -31.51
N SER A 563 1.60 14.40 -31.29
CA SER A 563 2.21 15.18 -32.36
C SER A 563 3.09 14.27 -33.23
N THR A 564 2.47 13.60 -34.19
CA THR A 564 3.15 13.12 -35.39
C THR A 564 2.58 13.95 -36.53
N GLN A 565 3.31 14.99 -36.95
CA GLN A 565 2.99 15.73 -38.17
C GLN A 565 3.06 14.77 -39.36
N GLN A 566 1.90 14.32 -39.86
CA GLN A 566 1.76 13.86 -41.23
C GLN A 566 1.40 15.08 -42.09
N ARG A 567 2.31 15.46 -42.99
CA ARG A 567 1.99 16.36 -44.11
C ARG A 567 1.05 15.63 -45.07
N PRO A 568 -0.05 16.24 -45.53
CA PRO A 568 -0.82 15.67 -46.63
C PRO A 568 -0.05 15.88 -47.95
N ALA A 569 0.13 14.79 -48.68
CA ALA A 569 0.57 14.80 -50.06
C ALA A 569 -0.67 14.58 -50.93
N GLU A 570 -1.20 15.65 -51.52
CA GLU A 570 -2.11 15.56 -52.66
C GLU A 570 -2.19 16.93 -53.35
N GLY A 571 -1.94 16.96 -54.67
CA GLY A 571 -2.29 18.08 -55.54
C GLY A 571 -1.15 18.72 -56.34
N ALA A 572 -0.52 17.98 -57.26
CA ALA A 572 0.09 18.57 -58.45
C ALA A 572 0.08 17.59 -59.63
N ARG A 573 -1.09 17.47 -60.26
CA ARG A 573 -1.21 17.07 -61.68
C ARG A 573 -0.98 18.33 -62.50
N GLU A 574 0.12 18.40 -63.26
CA GLU A 574 0.14 18.91 -64.63
C GLU A 574 1.54 18.81 -65.24
N ARG A 575 1.59 18.51 -66.54
CA ARG A 575 2.77 18.31 -67.44
C ARG A 575 3.28 16.88 -67.58
N ARG A 576 2.51 16.07 -68.31
CA ARG A 576 3.08 15.20 -69.35
C ARG A 576 2.27 15.33 -70.63
N SER A 577 2.79 16.14 -71.55
CA SER A 577 2.50 16.05 -72.97
C SER A 577 3.85 16.04 -73.70
N ARG A 578 3.95 15.11 -74.67
CA ARG A 578 5.04 14.90 -75.64
C ARG A 578 6.31 14.20 -75.12
N LEU A 579 6.45 12.91 -75.42
CA LEU A 579 7.12 12.45 -76.64
C LEU A 579 7.02 10.93 -76.77
N HIS A 580 6.70 10.51 -77.99
CA HIS A 580 6.63 9.14 -78.48
C HIS A 580 8.01 8.49 -78.59
N ALA A 581 7.98 7.16 -78.52
CA ALA A 581 8.76 6.19 -79.30
C ALA A 581 10.30 6.15 -79.15
N ALA A 582 10.80 4.99 -78.72
CA ALA A 582 11.61 4.14 -79.60
C ALA A 582 11.72 2.73 -79.00
N ASP A 583 11.48 1.76 -79.88
CA ASP A 583 11.66 0.33 -79.71
C ASP A 583 13.13 -0.10 -79.58
N ASN A 584 13.29 -1.35 -79.13
CA ASN A 584 14.38 -2.29 -79.42
C ASN A 584 15.79 -1.95 -78.90
N TRP A 585 16.38 -2.90 -78.17
CA TRP A 585 17.44 -3.79 -78.67
C TRP A 585 17.82 -4.83 -77.60
N ASN A 586 18.11 -6.06 -78.07
CA ASN A 586 18.60 -7.21 -77.31
C ASN A 586 19.97 -6.97 -76.66
N MET A 587 20.15 -7.41 -75.41
CA MET A 587 21.13 -8.44 -74.98
C MET A 587 20.94 -8.74 -73.49
#